data_AF-A0A396BHG1-F1
#
_entry.id   AF-A0A396BHG1-F1
#
_cell.length_a   1.000
_cell.length_b   1.000
_cell.length_c   1.000
_cell.angle_alpha   90.00
_cell.angle_beta   90.00
_cell.angle_gamma   90.00
#
_symmetry.space_group_name_H-M   'P 1'
#
loop_
_entity.id
_entity.type
_entity.pdbx_description
1 polymer ?
#
loop_
_entity_poly.entity_id
_entity_poly.type
_entity_poly.pdbx_seq_one_letter_code
_entity_poly.pdbx_strand_id
1 'polypeptide(L)'
;MAFNNLRKLAVFALSAAMIVSLGACGTSEKSDSAASSDSESSSNTTGYDVSGVTKDDDIAAMLPESVTKDGKLTVGMDTSYAPAEFLAEDGKTPVGFDVDIAKAVQAALQKLMDDGTYMKILKHWGVENGAIDKAEINPTDLG
;
A
#
# COMPACT_ATOMS: atom_id res chain seq x y z
N MET A 1 29.77 39.09 -36.32
CA MET A 1 29.52 38.50 -34.99
C MET A 1 28.09 38.80 -34.52
N ALA A 2 27.05 38.31 -35.22
CA ALA A 2 25.66 38.63 -34.87
C ALA A 2 24.69 37.43 -34.85
N PHE A 3 25.13 36.22 -35.24
CA PHE A 3 24.24 35.04 -35.31
C PHE A 3 24.41 34.02 -34.16
N ASN A 4 25.42 34.17 -33.30
CA ASN A 4 25.68 33.21 -32.21
C ASN A 4 24.97 33.53 -30.89
N ASN A 5 24.38 34.73 -30.77
CA ASN A 5 23.66 35.17 -29.57
C ASN A 5 22.16 34.86 -29.65
N LEU A 6 21.63 34.62 -30.86
CA LEU A 6 20.22 34.30 -31.06
C LEU A 6 19.90 32.82 -30.79
N ARG A 7 20.88 31.92 -30.98
CA ARG A 7 20.76 30.49 -30.63
C ARG A 7 20.81 30.22 -29.13
N LYS A 8 21.51 31.07 -28.36
CA LYS A 8 21.63 30.95 -26.90
C LYS A 8 20.35 31.36 -26.15
N LEU A 9 19.51 32.18 -26.77
CA LEU A 9 18.23 32.60 -26.19
C LEU A 9 17.10 31.57 -26.38
N ALA A 10 17.17 30.72 -27.41
CA ALA A 10 16.16 29.68 -27.65
C ALA A 10 16.29 28.45 -26.73
N VAL A 11 17.47 28.19 -26.17
CA VAL A 11 17.71 27.03 -25.29
C VAL A 11 17.26 27.29 -23.85
N PHE A 12 17.24 28.55 -23.41
CA PHE A 12 16.83 28.89 -22.03
C PHE A 12 15.32 28.84 -21.80
N ALA A 13 14.51 28.98 -22.85
CA ALA A 13 13.05 28.95 -22.72
C ALA A 13 12.46 27.54 -22.73
N LEU A 14 13.20 26.52 -23.16
CA LEU A 14 12.70 25.14 -23.23
C LEU A 14 12.98 24.32 -21.96
N SER A 15 13.92 24.75 -21.11
CA SER A 15 14.24 24.07 -19.84
C SER A 15 13.37 24.47 -18.65
N ALA A 16 12.49 25.47 -18.79
CA ALA A 16 11.60 25.90 -17.70
C ALA A 16 10.22 25.21 -17.71
N ALA A 17 9.86 24.48 -18.79
CA ALA A 17 8.54 23.86 -18.93
C ALA A 17 8.47 22.39 -18.47
N MET A 18 9.61 21.75 -18.20
CA MET A 18 9.68 20.31 -17.87
C MET A 18 9.77 20.01 -16.36
N ILE A 19 9.73 21.01 -15.49
CA ILE A 19 9.82 20.82 -14.03
C ILE A 19 8.43 20.78 -13.36
N VAL A 20 7.36 21.15 -14.09
CA VAL A 20 5.97 21.18 -13.57
C VAL A 20 5.22 19.89 -13.94
N SER A 21 5.84 18.72 -13.76
CA SER A 21 5.19 17.43 -14.05
C SER A 21 5.33 16.37 -12.95
N LEU A 22 5.99 16.67 -11.83
CA LEU A 22 6.16 15.71 -10.72
C LEU A 22 5.22 15.94 -9.53
N GLY A 23 4.30 16.92 -9.62
CA GLY A 23 3.38 17.26 -8.53
C GLY A 23 2.06 16.49 -8.51
N ALA A 24 1.87 15.48 -9.35
CA ALA A 24 0.58 14.80 -9.52
C ALA A 24 0.59 13.35 -8.99
N CYS A 25 1.01 13.18 -7.74
CA CYS A 25 0.60 12.08 -6.86
C CYS A 25 0.63 12.62 -5.43
N GLY A 26 -0.36 13.45 -5.11
CA GLY A 26 -0.56 14.04 -3.79
C GLY A 26 -1.94 14.68 -3.76
N THR A 27 -2.74 14.31 -2.78
CA THR A 27 -4.12 14.75 -2.54
C THR A 27 -4.37 16.22 -2.89
N SER A 28 -5.48 16.49 -3.57
CA SER A 28 -5.86 17.84 -3.99
C SER A 28 -6.37 18.64 -2.79
N GLU A 29 -5.63 19.64 -2.33
CA GLU A 29 -6.20 20.75 -1.56
C GLU A 29 -5.49 22.07 -1.87
N LYS A 30 -6.33 23.10 -1.95
CA LYS A 30 -6.10 24.43 -2.48
C LYS A 30 -4.86 25.12 -1.88
N SER A 31 -3.91 25.49 -2.74
CA SER A 31 -2.74 26.28 -2.37
C SER A 31 -3.11 27.75 -2.12
N ASP A 32 -2.91 28.23 -0.90
CA ASP A 32 -2.53 29.62 -0.63
C ASP A 32 -1.09 29.63 -0.12
N SER A 33 -0.27 30.47 -0.75
CA SER A 33 1.18 30.55 -0.62
C SER A 33 1.64 31.41 0.57
N ALA A 34 2.56 30.92 1.39
CA ALA A 34 3.61 31.71 2.05
C ALA A 34 4.69 30.79 2.65
N ALA A 35 5.95 31.20 2.51
CA ALA A 35 7.13 30.41 2.82
C ALA A 35 7.63 30.54 4.27
N SER A 36 8.29 29.46 4.70
CA SER A 36 9.39 29.35 5.67
C SER A 36 9.11 29.60 7.16
N SER A 37 9.34 28.58 7.98
CA SER A 37 10.34 28.60 9.08
C SER A 37 10.44 27.21 9.73
N ASP A 38 11.65 26.89 10.17
CA ASP A 38 12.06 25.62 10.77
C ASP A 38 11.06 25.08 11.79
N SER A 39 10.67 23.82 11.62
CA SER A 39 9.98 23.06 12.66
C SER A 39 10.39 21.61 12.50
N GLU A 40 10.86 21.04 13.61
CA GLU A 40 11.11 19.61 13.71
C GLU A 40 9.91 18.87 13.13
N SER A 41 10.17 18.07 12.10
CA SER A 41 9.19 17.17 11.54
C SER A 41 8.97 16.04 12.54
N SER A 42 8.29 16.35 13.65
CA SER A 42 7.37 15.38 14.23
C SER A 42 6.41 15.06 13.11
N SER A 43 6.59 13.90 12.50
CA SER A 43 5.59 13.29 11.62
C SER A 43 4.34 13.12 12.48
N ASN A 44 3.53 14.19 12.53
CA ASN A 44 2.23 14.16 13.15
C ASN A 44 1.39 13.29 12.22
N THR A 45 1.42 11.98 12.47
CA THR A 45 0.55 11.03 11.80
C THR A 45 -0.86 11.46 12.18
N THR A 46 -1.54 12.15 11.27
CA THR A 46 -2.96 12.45 11.45
C THR A 46 -3.66 11.11 11.35
N GLY A 47 -3.99 10.51 12.49
CA GLY A 47 -4.79 9.30 12.51
C GLY A 47 -6.12 9.58 11.84
N TYR A 48 -6.45 8.82 10.81
CA TYR A 48 -7.77 8.86 10.21
C TYR A 48 -8.78 8.29 11.21
N ASP A 49 -9.89 8.98 11.43
CA ASP A 49 -10.99 8.44 12.20
C ASP A 49 -11.67 7.32 11.39
N VAL A 50 -11.34 6.08 11.73
CA VAL A 50 -11.87 4.88 11.07
C VAL A 50 -13.18 4.40 11.69
N SER A 51 -13.68 5.06 12.75
CA SER A 51 -14.88 4.60 13.47
C SER A 51 -16.17 4.65 12.62
N GLY A 52 -16.17 5.42 11.53
CA GLY A 52 -17.26 5.48 10.55
C GLY A 52 -17.09 4.55 9.35
N VAL A 53 -15.98 3.80 9.27
CA VAL A 53 -15.73 2.90 8.13
C VAL A 53 -16.64 1.69 8.27
N THR A 54 -17.62 1.63 7.37
CA THR A 54 -18.55 0.50 7.26
C THR A 54 -18.29 -0.21 5.94
N LYS A 55 -18.74 -1.48 5.86
CA LYS A 55 -18.67 -2.23 4.60
C LYS A 55 -19.50 -1.49 3.54
N ASP A 56 -18.87 -1.22 2.40
CA ASP A 56 -19.54 -0.74 1.20
C ASP A 56 -19.95 -1.95 0.35
N ASP A 57 -21.25 -2.21 0.25
CA ASP A 57 -21.78 -3.37 -0.47
C ASP A 57 -21.62 -3.25 -2.00
N ASP A 58 -21.59 -2.03 -2.55
CA ASP A 58 -21.40 -1.81 -3.99
C ASP A 58 -19.94 -2.11 -4.38
N ILE A 59 -18.98 -1.66 -3.56
CA ILE A 59 -17.56 -1.99 -3.73
C ILE A 59 -17.31 -3.48 -3.48
N ALA A 60 -17.95 -4.07 -2.46
CA ALA A 60 -17.82 -5.50 -2.19
C ALA A 60 -18.38 -6.36 -3.34
N ALA A 61 -19.43 -5.89 -4.03
CA ALA A 61 -20.00 -6.57 -5.20
C ALA A 61 -19.09 -6.52 -6.44
N MET A 62 -18.10 -5.60 -6.49
CA MET A 62 -17.12 -5.55 -7.58
C MET A 62 -16.04 -6.63 -7.47
N LEU A 63 -15.88 -7.23 -6.29
CA LEU A 63 -14.88 -8.28 -6.07
C LEU A 63 -15.37 -9.63 -6.64
N PRO A 64 -14.52 -10.40 -7.32
CA PRO A 64 -14.86 -11.74 -7.76
C PRO A 64 -15.34 -12.63 -6.61
N GLU A 65 -16.22 -13.58 -6.92
CA GLU A 65 -16.73 -14.53 -5.92
C GLU A 65 -15.63 -15.35 -5.24
N SER A 66 -14.51 -15.58 -5.94
CA SER A 66 -13.36 -16.30 -5.40
C SER A 66 -12.73 -15.60 -4.20
N VAL A 67 -12.74 -14.27 -4.17
CA VAL A 67 -12.13 -13.46 -3.11
C VAL A 67 -13.13 -13.14 -1.98
N THR A 68 -14.41 -13.03 -2.30
CA THR A 68 -15.44 -12.70 -1.28
C THR A 68 -15.89 -13.90 -0.47
N LYS A 69 -15.77 -15.12 -1.01
CA LYS A 69 -16.19 -16.36 -0.34
C LYS A 69 -15.05 -17.11 0.35
N ASP A 70 -13.79 -16.80 0.06
CA ASP A 70 -12.67 -17.56 0.61
C ASP A 70 -12.44 -17.28 2.10
N GLY A 71 -12.87 -16.10 2.59
CA GLY A 71 -12.65 -15.66 3.97
C GLY A 71 -11.16 -15.54 4.31
N LYS A 72 -10.29 -15.33 3.31
CA LYS A 72 -8.84 -15.37 3.48
C LYS A 72 -8.19 -14.00 3.33
N LEU A 73 -7.27 -13.68 4.23
CA LEU A 73 -6.26 -12.66 3.96
C LEU A 73 -5.13 -13.29 3.17
N THR A 74 -5.01 -12.90 1.90
CA THR A 74 -3.96 -13.35 0.99
C THR A 74 -2.81 -12.36 0.94
N VAL A 75 -1.58 -12.85 1.13
CA VAL A 75 -0.34 -12.07 0.93
C VAL A 75 0.28 -12.40 -0.42
N GLY A 76 0.28 -11.44 -1.35
CA GLY A 76 1.00 -11.52 -2.62
C GLY A 76 2.47 -11.14 -2.45
N MET A 77 3.35 -11.83 -3.19
CA MET A 77 4.81 -11.70 -3.12
C MET A 77 5.43 -11.81 -4.52
N ASP A 78 6.49 -11.03 -4.80
CA ASP A 78 7.28 -11.15 -6.02
C ASP A 78 8.47 -12.06 -5.74
N THR A 79 8.28 -13.36 -5.94
CA THR A 79 9.25 -14.41 -5.56
C THR A 79 10.47 -14.50 -6.50
N SER A 80 11.05 -13.36 -6.87
CA SER A 80 12.18 -13.24 -7.80
C SER A 80 13.43 -12.57 -7.19
N TYR A 81 13.38 -12.13 -5.93
CA TYR A 81 14.39 -11.28 -5.30
C TYR A 81 15.07 -11.92 -4.08
N ALA A 82 16.13 -12.70 -4.31
CA ALA A 82 16.92 -13.29 -3.24
C ALA A 82 17.82 -12.25 -2.53
N PRO A 83 18.00 -12.33 -1.19
CA PRO A 83 17.45 -13.35 -0.27
C PRO A 83 16.12 -12.94 0.41
N ALA A 84 15.43 -11.91 -0.09
CA ALA A 84 14.23 -11.33 0.52
C ALA A 84 12.98 -12.19 0.29
N GLU A 85 12.65 -12.45 -0.96
CA GLU A 85 11.56 -13.30 -1.39
C GLU A 85 11.91 -13.95 -2.73
N PHE A 86 12.11 -15.26 -2.74
CA PHE A 86 12.48 -16.00 -3.95
C PHE A 86 11.94 -17.42 -3.91
N LEU A 87 11.90 -18.08 -5.07
CA LEU A 87 11.53 -19.49 -5.15
C LEU A 87 12.72 -20.37 -4.74
N ALA A 88 12.45 -21.39 -3.93
CA ALA A 88 13.42 -22.44 -3.64
C ALA A 88 13.80 -23.21 -4.92
N GLU A 89 14.74 -24.15 -4.81
CA GLU A 89 15.22 -24.99 -5.92
C GLU A 89 14.11 -25.76 -6.66
N ASP A 90 12.95 -25.97 -6.00
CA ASP A 90 11.78 -26.61 -6.61
C ASP A 90 11.00 -25.69 -7.57
N GLY A 91 11.38 -24.41 -7.66
CA GLY A 91 10.75 -23.39 -8.49
C GLY A 91 9.31 -23.07 -8.10
N LYS A 92 8.89 -23.41 -6.88
CA LYS A 92 7.49 -23.30 -6.43
C LYS A 92 7.34 -22.77 -5.02
N THR A 93 8.24 -23.15 -4.12
CA THR A 93 8.14 -22.81 -2.71
C THR A 93 8.76 -21.45 -2.45
N PRO A 94 7.98 -20.44 -2.01
CA PRO A 94 8.56 -19.16 -1.63
C PRO A 94 9.39 -19.30 -0.35
N VAL A 95 10.57 -18.71 -0.36
CA VAL A 95 11.53 -18.65 0.75
C VAL A 95 12.18 -17.27 0.80
N GLY A 96 12.83 -16.94 1.92
CA GLY A 96 13.46 -15.65 2.15
C GLY A 96 12.91 -14.96 3.40
N PHE A 97 13.58 -13.89 3.83
CA PHE A 97 13.23 -13.24 5.10
C PHE A 97 11.86 -12.55 5.06
N ASP A 98 11.39 -12.05 3.92
CA ASP A 98 10.05 -11.47 3.80
C ASP A 98 8.97 -12.55 3.89
N VAL A 99 9.23 -13.74 3.33
CA VAL A 99 8.34 -14.90 3.46
C VAL A 99 8.24 -15.35 4.92
N ASP A 100 9.36 -15.33 5.66
CA ASP A 100 9.36 -15.69 7.09
C ASP A 100 8.64 -14.65 7.95
N ILE A 101 8.78 -13.35 7.64
CA ILE A 101 8.01 -12.29 8.29
C ILE A 101 6.52 -12.47 8.02
N ALA A 102 6.12 -12.74 6.77
CA ALA A 102 4.72 -12.99 6.42
C ALA A 102 4.15 -14.17 7.22
N LYS A 103 4.90 -15.28 7.35
CA LYS A 103 4.50 -16.46 8.17
C LYS A 103 4.33 -16.11 9.63
N ALA A 104 5.23 -15.29 10.19
CA ALA A 104 5.12 -14.84 11.56
C ALA A 104 3.87 -13.96 11.78
N VAL A 105 3.58 -13.04 10.86
CA VAL A 105 2.38 -12.18 10.90
C VAL A 105 1.11 -13.02 10.78
N GLN A 106 1.08 -13.98 9.85
CA GLN A 106 -0.04 -14.92 9.69
C GLN A 106 -0.31 -15.67 11.00
N ALA A 107 0.73 -16.24 11.63
CA ALA A 107 0.60 -16.97 12.88
C ALA A 107 0.13 -16.08 14.03
N ALA A 108 0.64 -14.85 14.13
CA ALA A 108 0.20 -13.88 15.13
C ALA A 108 -1.27 -13.50 14.95
N LEU A 109 -1.70 -13.24 13.71
CA LEU A 109 -3.10 -12.91 13.40
C LEU A 109 -4.01 -14.09 13.73
N GLN A 110 -3.65 -15.30 13.31
CA GLN A 110 -4.43 -16.51 13.63
C GLN A 110 -4.58 -16.70 15.15
N LYS A 111 -3.53 -16.45 15.94
CA LYS A 111 -3.63 -16.51 17.41
C LYS A 111 -4.66 -15.54 17.98
N LEU A 112 -4.70 -14.31 17.45
CA LEU A 112 -5.70 -13.32 17.86
C LEU A 112 -7.12 -13.74 17.44
N MET A 113 -7.26 -14.43 16.31
CA MET A 113 -8.54 -14.99 15.86
C MET A 113 -9.00 -16.11 16.80
N ASP A 114 -8.11 -17.05 17.12
CA ASP A 114 -8.39 -18.22 17.95
C ASP A 114 -8.78 -17.85 19.39
N ASP A 115 -8.16 -16.81 19.97
CA ASP A 115 -8.47 -16.34 21.34
C ASP A 115 -9.60 -15.29 21.40
N GLY A 116 -10.17 -14.95 20.24
CA GLY A 116 -11.25 -13.99 20.08
C GLY A 116 -10.84 -12.52 20.28
N THR A 117 -9.56 -12.23 20.48
CA THR A 117 -9.04 -10.85 20.57
C THR A 117 -9.22 -10.10 19.26
N TYR A 118 -9.08 -10.80 18.12
CA TYR A 118 -9.32 -10.25 16.79
C TYR A 118 -10.72 -9.62 16.70
N MET A 119 -11.76 -10.36 17.06
CA MET A 119 -13.13 -9.84 17.05
C MET A 119 -13.34 -8.69 18.04
N LYS A 120 -12.65 -8.67 19.19
CA LYS A 120 -12.71 -7.54 20.13
C LYS A 120 -12.07 -6.28 19.53
N ILE A 121 -10.95 -6.43 18.82
CA ILE A 121 -10.29 -5.34 18.11
C ILE A 121 -11.21 -4.82 17.01
N LEU A 122 -11.75 -5.68 16.15
CA LEU A 122 -12.65 -5.25 15.07
C LEU A 122 -13.90 -4.52 15.61
N LYS A 123 -14.47 -5.01 16.71
CA LYS A 123 -15.57 -4.36 17.44
C LYS A 123 -15.22 -2.96 17.93
N HIS A 124 -14.04 -2.83 18.52
CA HIS A 124 -13.58 -1.55 19.05
C HIS A 124 -13.50 -0.48 17.95
N TRP A 125 -13.13 -0.88 16.73
CA TRP A 125 -12.95 0.02 15.59
C TRP A 125 -14.14 0.06 14.62
N GLY A 126 -15.23 -0.70 14.88
CA GLY A 126 -16.43 -0.71 14.03
C GLY A 126 -16.30 -1.46 12.70
N VAL A 127 -15.22 -2.23 12.49
CA VAL A 127 -14.87 -2.88 11.21
C VAL A 127 -15.16 -4.38 11.18
N GLU A 128 -16.12 -4.84 11.97
CA GLU A 128 -16.49 -6.26 12.12
C GLU A 128 -16.89 -6.93 10.81
N ASN A 129 -17.49 -6.16 9.89
CA ASN A 129 -17.95 -6.65 8.59
C ASN A 129 -16.79 -7.01 7.64
N GLY A 130 -15.55 -6.62 7.96
CA GLY A 130 -14.33 -6.98 7.24
C GLY A 130 -13.58 -8.15 7.89
N ALA A 131 -14.20 -8.85 8.85
CA ALA A 131 -13.58 -10.01 9.48
C ALA A 131 -13.28 -11.10 8.43
N ILE A 132 -12.06 -11.61 8.47
CA ILE A 132 -11.64 -12.81 7.72
C ILE A 132 -11.76 -14.03 8.63
N ASP A 133 -11.86 -15.22 8.02
CA ASP A 133 -11.91 -16.51 8.73
C ASP A 133 -10.52 -17.16 8.84
N LYS A 134 -9.60 -16.82 7.92
CA LYS A 134 -8.25 -17.41 7.86
C LYS A 134 -7.22 -16.43 7.31
N ALA A 135 -5.97 -16.50 7.79
CA ALA A 135 -4.84 -15.82 7.16
C ALA A 135 -4.03 -16.83 6.32
N GLU A 136 -3.66 -16.49 5.08
CA GLU A 136 -2.96 -17.37 4.14
C GLU A 136 -1.89 -16.63 3.32
N ILE A 137 -0.80 -17.33 2.99
CA ILE A 137 0.34 -16.74 2.27
C ILE A 137 0.46 -17.41 0.92
N ASN A 138 0.56 -16.60 -0.14
CA ASN A 138 0.76 -17.01 -1.52
C ASN A 138 -0.07 -18.25 -1.96
N PRO A 139 -1.41 -18.14 -1.94
CA PRO A 139 -2.30 -19.19 -2.42
C PRO A 139 -2.07 -19.49 -3.90
N THR A 140 -1.96 -20.77 -4.24
CA THR A 140 -1.76 -21.23 -5.64
C THR A 140 -3.05 -21.36 -6.44
N ASP A 141 -4.20 -21.14 -5.80
CA ASP A 141 -5.55 -21.28 -6.34
C ASP A 141 -6.16 -19.95 -6.82
N LEU A 142 -5.44 -18.84 -6.71
CA LEU A 142 -5.82 -17.56 -7.32
C LEU A 142 -5.37 -17.55 -8.79
N GLY A 143 -6.14 -18.24 -9.63
CA GLY A 143 -6.01 -18.25 -11.09
C GLY A 143 -6.51 -16.98 -11.76
#